data_AF-A0A522VPQ2-F1
#
_entry.id   AF-A0A522VPQ2-F1
#
_cell.length_a   1.000
_cell.length_b   1.000
_cell.length_c   1.000
_cell.angle_alpha   90.00
_cell.angle_beta   90.00
_cell.angle_gamma   90.00
#
_symmetry.space_group_name_H-M   'P 1'
#
loop_
_entity.id
_entity.type
_entity.pdbx_description
1 polymer ?
#
loop_
_entity_poly.entity_id
_entity_poly.type
_entity_poly.pdbx_seq_one_letter_code
_entity_poly.pdbx_strand_id
1 'polypeptide(L)'
;MSLCEKDYGTPASSSAQPVTLTIDGFSVTVPEGTSIMRAAAGIGIEIPKLCAIDSLEPFGSCRLCLVQIEGGRGLPASCTTPVAAGMQVITQNERLGKIRRNVMELYISDHPLDCLTCSANGNCELQDMAGKVGLREVRYGFVGENHLQAEKDASNPYFSFDPAKCIVCSRCVRACAEVQGTFALTIAGRGFDSKVSPSQE
;
A
#
# COMPACT_ATOMS: atom_id res chain seq x y z
N MET A 1 -18.43 -11.84 15.47
CA MET A 1 -18.59 -10.37 15.57
C MET A 1 -17.18 -9.79 15.57
N SER A 2 -16.54 -9.71 14.39
CA SER A 2 -15.21 -9.10 14.30
C SER A 2 -15.41 -7.60 14.27
N LEU A 3 -15.03 -6.92 15.34
CA LEU A 3 -14.78 -5.49 15.28
C LEU A 3 -13.56 -5.36 14.36
N CYS A 4 -13.78 -5.08 13.07
CA CYS A 4 -12.69 -4.66 12.20
C CYS A 4 -12.17 -3.35 12.77
N GLU A 5 -11.11 -3.44 13.56
CA GLU A 5 -10.38 -2.30 14.06
C GLU A 5 -9.95 -1.46 12.85
N LYS A 6 -10.25 -0.17 12.89
CA LYS A 6 -10.03 0.71 11.74
C LYS A 6 -8.53 0.89 11.52
N ASP A 7 -8.01 0.39 10.40
CA ASP A 7 -6.61 0.56 10.03
C ASP A 7 -6.32 1.99 9.52
N TYR A 8 -5.54 2.74 10.31
CA TYR A 8 -5.14 4.12 10.00
C TYR A 8 -3.97 4.22 9.00
N GLY A 9 -3.42 3.08 8.57
CA GLY A 9 -2.38 2.93 7.54
C GLY A 9 -0.96 3.17 7.99
N THR A 10 -0.74 3.92 9.07
CA THR A 10 0.57 4.08 9.69
C THR A 10 0.43 4.22 11.21
N PRO A 11 1.47 3.91 12.00
CA PRO A 11 1.43 4.01 13.46
C PRO A 11 1.12 5.44 13.96
N ALA A 12 0.68 5.55 15.20
CA ALA A 12 0.50 6.84 15.85
C ALA A 12 1.85 7.50 16.13
N SER A 13 1.94 8.82 15.96
CA SER A 13 3.07 9.58 16.48
C SER A 13 2.99 9.67 18.00
N SER A 14 4.13 9.57 18.67
CA SER A 14 4.28 9.75 20.12
C SER A 14 4.52 11.20 20.53
N SER A 15 4.57 12.15 19.59
CA SER A 15 4.78 13.57 19.90
C SER A 15 3.63 14.16 20.72
N ALA A 16 3.95 15.07 21.64
CA ALA A 16 2.95 15.85 22.37
C ALA A 16 2.62 17.18 21.69
N GLN A 17 3.40 17.61 20.70
CA GLN A 17 3.21 18.91 20.04
C GLN A 17 2.13 18.80 18.95
N PRO A 18 1.01 19.57 19.03
CA PRO A 18 -0.01 19.55 18.00
C PRO A 18 0.39 20.43 16.81
N VAL A 19 0.12 19.95 15.60
CA VAL A 19 0.22 20.71 14.35
C VAL A 19 -1.12 20.70 13.62
N THR A 20 -1.49 21.84 13.05
CA THR A 20 -2.73 22.00 12.30
C THR A 20 -2.44 22.10 10.81
N LEU A 21 -3.19 21.35 10.01
CA LEU A 21 -3.12 21.33 8.55
C LEU A 21 -4.52 21.24 7.94
N THR A 22 -4.61 21.44 6.63
CA THR A 22 -5.86 21.29 5.87
C THR A 22 -5.75 20.10 4.94
N ILE A 23 -6.72 19.18 4.96
CA ILE A 23 -6.82 18.03 4.05
C ILE A 23 -8.17 18.11 3.34
N ASP A 24 -8.18 18.25 2.02
CA ASP A 24 -9.39 18.40 1.19
C ASP A 24 -10.38 19.46 1.72
N GLY A 25 -9.85 20.56 2.26
CA GLY A 25 -10.63 21.66 2.85
C GLY A 25 -11.01 21.48 4.32
N PHE A 26 -10.76 20.31 4.92
CA PHE A 26 -11.00 20.07 6.34
C PHE A 26 -9.77 20.42 7.18
N SER A 27 -9.96 21.27 8.19
CA SER A 27 -8.91 21.57 9.17
C SER A 27 -8.76 20.41 10.15
N VAL A 28 -7.53 19.94 10.33
CA VAL A 28 -7.19 18.80 11.19
C VAL A 28 -6.03 19.18 12.08
N THR A 29 -6.12 18.84 13.37
CA THR A 29 -5.01 18.96 14.32
C THR A 29 -4.59 17.58 14.78
N VAL A 30 -3.32 17.25 14.59
CA VAL A 30 -2.72 15.96 14.98
C VAL A 30 -1.36 16.20 15.63
N PRO A 31 -0.82 15.22 16.37
CA PRO A 31 0.56 15.28 16.82
C PRO A 31 1.55 15.47 15.68
N GLU A 32 2.59 16.27 15.89
CA GLU A 32 3.73 16.41 14.98
C GLU A 32 4.33 15.03 14.65
N GLY A 33 4.79 14.85 13.42
CA GLY A 33 5.34 13.57 12.94
C GLY A 33 4.27 12.56 12.52
N THR A 34 2.98 12.81 12.76
CA THR A 34 1.89 12.01 12.19
C THR A 34 1.97 12.03 10.66
N SER A 35 1.83 10.88 10.00
CA SER A 35 1.80 10.85 8.53
C SER A 35 0.54 11.52 7.97
N ILE A 36 0.61 12.05 6.75
CA ILE A 36 -0.58 12.54 6.03
C ILE A 36 -1.65 11.45 5.93
N MET A 37 -1.25 10.19 5.71
CA MET A 37 -2.17 9.04 5.63
C MET A 37 -3.00 8.88 6.92
N ARG A 38 -2.33 8.88 8.08
CA ARG A 38 -3.02 8.73 9.36
C ARG A 38 -3.88 9.95 9.69
N ALA A 39 -3.39 11.15 9.40
CA ALA A 39 -4.15 12.38 9.62
C ALA A 39 -5.45 12.38 8.80
N ALA A 40 -5.40 11.99 7.52
CA ALA A 40 -6.57 11.83 6.67
C ALA A 40 -7.54 10.76 7.20
N ALA A 41 -7.02 9.59 7.59
CA ALA A 41 -7.83 8.51 8.14
C ALA A 41 -8.53 8.91 9.46
N GLY A 42 -7.90 9.78 10.26
CA GLY A 42 -8.46 10.36 11.49
C GLY A 42 -9.75 11.14 11.28
N ILE A 43 -9.91 11.79 10.13
CA ILE A 43 -11.13 12.54 9.76
C ILE A 43 -12.04 11.78 8.80
N GLY A 44 -11.79 10.48 8.58
CA GLY A 44 -12.61 9.64 7.71
C GLY A 44 -12.27 9.74 6.22
N ILE A 45 -11.20 10.44 5.83
CA ILE A 45 -10.72 10.46 4.46
C ILE A 45 -9.79 9.27 4.23
N GLU A 46 -10.23 8.35 3.38
CA GLU A 46 -9.46 7.15 3.07
C GLU A 46 -8.60 7.30 1.82
N ILE A 47 -7.29 7.41 2.01
CA ILE A 47 -6.32 7.40 0.92
C ILE A 47 -6.01 5.95 0.50
N PRO A 48 -6.13 5.59 -0.80
CA PRO A 48 -5.81 4.25 -1.29
C PRO A 48 -4.40 3.77 -0.91
N LYS A 49 -4.28 2.51 -0.44
CA LYS A 49 -3.04 1.91 0.04
C LYS A 49 -3.05 0.39 -0.14
N LEU A 50 -1.87 -0.23 -0.24
CA LEU A 50 -1.69 -1.69 -0.29
C LEU A 50 -0.58 -2.16 0.68
N CYS A 51 0.52 -1.41 0.77
CA CYS A 51 1.67 -1.77 1.60
C CYS A 51 1.62 -1.22 3.04
N ALA A 52 0.75 -0.24 3.29
CA ALA A 52 0.74 0.53 4.53
C ALA A 52 -0.38 0.03 5.45
N ILE A 53 -0.01 -0.36 6.66
CA ILE A 53 -0.90 -0.78 7.75
C ILE A 53 -0.38 -0.17 9.05
N ASP A 54 -1.26 0.14 9.99
CA ASP A 54 -0.89 0.83 11.24
C ASP A 54 -0.10 0.01 12.26
N SER A 55 -0.01 -1.31 12.06
CA SER A 55 0.82 -2.23 12.85
C SER A 55 2.27 -2.34 12.37
N LEU A 56 2.64 -1.64 11.28
CA LEU A 56 3.99 -1.63 10.73
C LEU A 56 4.45 -0.19 10.46
N GLU A 57 5.76 0.07 10.51
CA GLU A 57 6.32 1.38 10.16
C GLU A 57 5.94 1.83 8.71
N PRO A 58 6.06 3.11 8.35
CA PRO A 58 5.87 3.54 6.97
C PRO A 58 6.96 3.00 6.02
N PHE A 59 6.56 2.52 4.82
CA PHE A 59 7.50 1.95 3.84
C PHE A 59 7.44 2.59 2.45
N GLY A 60 6.24 2.86 1.93
CA GLY A 60 6.06 3.59 0.67
C GLY A 60 6.33 2.81 -0.62
N SER A 61 6.34 1.48 -0.60
CA SER A 61 6.58 0.64 -1.79
C SER A 61 5.49 0.76 -2.85
N CYS A 62 4.22 0.71 -2.46
CA CYS A 62 3.14 0.53 -3.45
C CYS A 62 2.80 1.78 -4.28
N ARG A 63 3.25 2.97 -3.84
CA ARG A 63 2.97 4.27 -4.49
C ARG A 63 1.50 4.55 -4.84
N LEU A 64 0.55 3.88 -4.20
CA LEU A 64 -0.88 4.13 -4.42
C LEU A 64 -1.40 5.33 -3.62
N CYS A 65 -0.75 5.62 -2.49
CA CYS A 65 -1.13 6.65 -1.54
C CYS A 65 -0.60 8.06 -1.86
N LEU A 66 -0.32 8.33 -3.14
CA LEU A 66 0.21 9.64 -3.55
C LEU A 66 -0.80 10.74 -3.24
N VAL A 67 -0.31 11.88 -2.79
CA VAL A 67 -1.10 13.09 -2.52
C VAL A 67 -0.46 14.29 -3.18
N GLN A 68 -1.21 15.38 -3.28
CA GLN A 68 -0.69 16.67 -3.74
C GLN A 68 -0.64 17.63 -2.56
N ILE A 69 0.47 18.36 -2.42
CA ILE A 69 0.64 19.40 -1.40
C ILE A 69 0.74 20.73 -2.13
N GLU A 70 -0.04 21.73 -1.72
CA GLU A 70 0.04 23.07 -2.33
C GLU A 70 1.41 23.70 -2.12
N GLY A 71 1.95 24.34 -3.17
CA GLY A 71 3.32 24.88 -3.17
C GLY A 71 4.43 23.82 -3.16
N GLY A 72 4.09 22.54 -3.01
CA GLY A 72 5.03 21.43 -3.04
C GLY A 72 5.43 21.00 -4.45
N ARG A 73 6.58 20.34 -4.58
CA ARG A 73 7.01 19.71 -5.83
C ARG A 73 6.61 18.24 -5.86
N GLY A 74 6.10 17.79 -7.00
CA GLY A 74 5.77 16.38 -7.22
C GLY A 74 4.51 15.92 -6.46
N LEU A 75 4.42 14.60 -6.26
CA LEU A 75 3.30 13.94 -5.57
C LEU A 75 3.91 12.99 -4.53
N PRO A 76 4.13 13.45 -3.29
CA PRO A 76 4.70 12.60 -2.25
C PRO A 76 3.73 11.50 -1.83
N ALA A 77 4.27 10.42 -1.24
CA ALA A 77 3.46 9.34 -0.68
C ALA A 77 2.96 9.76 0.72
N SER A 78 1.65 9.63 0.96
CA SER A 78 1.07 10.08 2.23
C SER A 78 1.49 9.25 3.44
N CYS A 79 1.87 7.98 3.25
CA CYS A 79 2.29 7.12 4.36
C CYS A 79 3.64 7.53 4.95
N THR A 80 4.60 7.96 4.12
CA THR A 80 5.95 8.31 4.59
C THR A 80 6.15 9.82 4.81
N THR A 81 5.16 10.64 4.47
CA THR A 81 5.28 12.10 4.58
C THR A 81 4.63 12.57 5.88
N PRO A 82 5.41 13.12 6.84
CA PRO A 82 4.86 13.69 8.05
C PRO A 82 4.10 15.00 7.73
N VAL A 83 3.06 15.28 8.52
CA VAL A 83 2.35 16.54 8.44
C VAL A 83 3.21 17.70 8.97
N ALA A 84 2.98 18.89 8.43
CA ALA A 84 3.58 20.14 8.91
C ALA A 84 2.49 21.20 9.12
N ALA A 85 2.74 22.15 10.01
CA ALA A 85 1.81 23.24 10.28
C ALA A 85 1.52 24.06 9.02
N GLY A 86 0.25 24.35 8.75
CA GLY A 86 -0.20 25.11 7.58
C GLY A 86 -0.12 24.35 6.26
N MET A 87 0.20 23.05 6.28
CA MET A 87 0.20 22.23 5.06
C MET A 87 -1.21 22.15 4.48
N GLN A 88 -1.32 22.27 3.16
CA GLN A 88 -2.58 22.07 2.43
C GLN A 88 -2.45 20.86 1.52
N VAL A 89 -3.21 19.81 1.83
CA VAL A 89 -3.15 18.51 1.18
C VAL A 89 -4.42 18.28 0.37
N ILE A 90 -4.24 17.89 -0.88
CA ILE A 90 -5.30 17.41 -1.77
C ILE A 90 -5.09 15.91 -1.96
N THR A 91 -6.08 15.12 -1.54
CA THR A 91 -6.02 13.66 -1.63
C THR A 91 -6.71 13.11 -2.87
N GLN A 92 -7.55 13.91 -3.52
CA GLN A 92 -8.29 13.56 -4.72
C GLN A 92 -8.27 14.68 -5.75
N ASN A 93 -7.81 14.37 -6.96
CA ASN A 93 -7.95 15.19 -8.15
C ASN A 93 -7.72 14.33 -9.40
N GLU A 94 -7.94 14.88 -10.60
CA GLU A 94 -7.77 14.13 -11.84
C GLU A 94 -6.36 13.58 -12.05
N ARG A 95 -5.33 14.36 -11.67
CA ARG A 95 -3.92 13.97 -11.82
C ARG A 95 -3.59 12.77 -10.94
N LEU A 96 -4.01 12.80 -9.68
CA LEU A 96 -3.87 11.68 -8.74
C LEU A 96 -4.64 10.46 -9.22
N GLY A 97 -5.87 10.65 -9.71
CA GLY A 97 -6.69 9.56 -10.26
C GLY A 97 -6.01 8.85 -11.44
N LYS A 98 -5.46 9.62 -12.38
CA LYS A 98 -4.71 9.07 -13.54
C LYS A 98 -3.49 8.24 -13.08
N ILE A 99 -2.69 8.77 -12.16
CA ILE A 99 -1.48 8.08 -11.69
C ILE A 99 -1.83 6.82 -10.89
N ARG A 100 -2.82 6.89 -9.99
CA ARG A 100 -3.25 5.73 -9.20
C ARG A 100 -3.78 4.60 -10.08
N ARG A 101 -4.54 4.93 -11.14
CA ARG A 101 -4.96 3.95 -12.14
C ARG A 101 -3.76 3.33 -12.86
N ASN A 102 -2.80 4.14 -13.30
CA ASN A 102 -1.59 3.61 -13.95
C ASN A 102 -0.79 2.69 -13.03
N VAL A 103 -0.64 3.04 -11.75
CA VAL A 103 0.04 2.18 -10.75
C VAL A 103 -0.71 0.85 -10.59
N MET A 104 -2.04 0.89 -10.43
CA MET A 104 -2.84 -0.33 -10.33
C MET A 104 -2.78 -1.17 -11.60
N GLU A 105 -2.74 -0.54 -12.77
CA GLU A 105 -2.62 -1.21 -14.04
C GLU A 105 -1.31 -2.01 -14.15
N LEU A 106 -0.20 -1.49 -13.62
CA LEU A 106 1.08 -2.21 -13.55
C LEU A 106 1.02 -3.43 -12.63
N TYR A 107 0.28 -3.32 -11.51
CA TYR A 107 0.06 -4.49 -10.64
C TYR A 107 -0.76 -5.57 -11.34
N ILE A 108 -1.83 -5.17 -12.04
CA ILE A 108 -2.71 -6.14 -12.71
C ILE A 108 -2.07 -6.77 -13.94
N SER A 109 -1.16 -6.06 -14.64
CA SER A 109 -0.45 -6.66 -15.78
C SER A 109 0.44 -7.85 -15.41
N ASP A 110 0.84 -7.96 -14.13
CA ASP A 110 1.69 -9.02 -13.61
C ASP A 110 0.98 -9.92 -12.58
N HIS A 111 -0.35 -9.82 -12.48
CA HIS A 111 -1.16 -10.59 -11.53
C HIS A 111 -2.22 -11.44 -12.27
N PRO A 112 -2.43 -12.72 -11.90
CA PRO A 112 -3.41 -13.56 -12.57
C PRO A 112 -4.83 -12.99 -12.40
N LEU A 113 -5.62 -12.96 -13.49
CA LEU A 113 -7.01 -12.51 -13.49
C LEU A 113 -7.99 -13.64 -13.15
N ASP A 114 -7.65 -14.46 -12.16
CA ASP A 114 -8.43 -15.61 -11.71
C ASP A 114 -9.36 -15.25 -10.54
N CYS A 115 -9.78 -13.99 -10.40
CA CYS A 115 -10.49 -13.48 -9.23
C CYS A 115 -11.74 -14.31 -8.88
N LEU A 116 -12.46 -14.88 -9.86
CA LEU A 116 -13.65 -15.69 -9.60
C LEU A 116 -13.34 -17.04 -8.93
N THR A 117 -12.12 -17.55 -9.11
CA THR A 117 -11.65 -18.82 -8.51
C THR A 117 -10.62 -18.59 -7.41
N CYS A 118 -10.20 -17.35 -7.18
CA CYS A 118 -9.24 -16.99 -6.15
C CYS A 118 -9.88 -17.06 -4.75
N SER A 119 -9.19 -17.69 -3.81
CA SER A 119 -9.67 -17.84 -2.42
C SER A 119 -9.80 -16.51 -1.67
N ALA A 120 -9.12 -15.45 -2.13
CA ALA A 120 -9.19 -14.12 -1.54
C ALA A 120 -10.34 -13.26 -2.09
N ASN A 121 -11.12 -13.76 -3.05
CA ASN A 121 -12.21 -13.00 -3.66
C ASN A 121 -13.23 -12.51 -2.61
N GLY A 122 -13.60 -11.23 -2.68
CA GLY A 122 -14.48 -10.60 -1.70
C GLY A 122 -13.80 -10.20 -0.39
N ASN A 123 -12.50 -10.49 -0.24
CA ASN A 123 -11.66 -10.03 0.87
C ASN A 123 -10.22 -9.76 0.37
N CYS A 124 -10.10 -9.08 -0.77
CA CYS A 124 -8.82 -8.81 -1.44
C CYS A 124 -8.60 -7.30 -1.57
N GLU A 125 -7.63 -6.76 -0.84
CA GLU A 125 -7.29 -5.33 -0.90
C GLU A 125 -6.90 -4.89 -2.32
N LEU A 126 -6.27 -5.75 -3.13
CA LEU A 126 -5.92 -5.42 -4.51
C LEU A 126 -7.17 -5.24 -5.39
N GLN A 127 -8.18 -6.10 -5.19
CA GLN A 127 -9.48 -6.02 -5.85
C GLN A 127 -10.22 -4.74 -5.45
N ASP A 128 -10.26 -4.45 -4.13
CA ASP A 128 -10.90 -3.25 -3.60
C ASP A 128 -10.24 -1.97 -4.13
N MET A 129 -8.91 -1.94 -4.16
CA MET A 129 -8.16 -0.80 -4.67
C MET A 129 -8.34 -0.62 -6.18
N ALA A 130 -8.39 -1.70 -6.96
CA ALA A 130 -8.71 -1.62 -8.39
C ALA A 130 -10.10 -0.99 -8.63
N GLY A 131 -11.09 -1.39 -7.84
CA GLY A 131 -12.43 -0.79 -7.86
C GLY A 131 -12.41 0.68 -7.45
N LYS A 132 -11.71 1.01 -6.35
CA LYS A 132 -11.64 2.37 -5.78
C LYS A 132 -10.96 3.37 -6.71
N VAL A 133 -9.95 2.96 -7.48
CA VAL A 133 -9.31 3.84 -8.48
C VAL A 133 -10.05 3.88 -9.82
N GLY A 134 -11.04 3.00 -10.01
CA GLY A 134 -11.82 2.89 -11.23
C GLY A 134 -11.04 2.26 -12.39
N LEU A 135 -10.19 1.27 -12.11
CA LEU A 135 -9.52 0.50 -13.17
C LEU A 135 -10.54 -0.43 -13.83
N ARG A 136 -10.80 -0.23 -15.13
CA ARG A 136 -11.78 -1.00 -15.91
C ARG A 136 -11.14 -1.84 -17.01
N GLU A 137 -10.03 -1.38 -17.54
CA GLU A 137 -9.29 -2.00 -18.63
C GLU A 137 -7.80 -1.88 -18.35
N VAL A 138 -7.04 -2.88 -18.81
CA VAL A 138 -5.58 -2.95 -18.65
C VAL A 138 -4.97 -2.97 -20.04
N ARG A 139 -4.18 -1.93 -20.35
CA ARG A 139 -3.58 -1.73 -21.68
C ARG A 139 -2.45 -2.71 -21.98
N TYR A 140 -1.76 -3.19 -20.95
CA TYR A 140 -0.53 -3.96 -21.11
C TYR A 140 -0.75 -5.43 -21.53
N GLY A 141 -1.98 -5.93 -21.52
CA GLY A 141 -2.24 -7.35 -21.81
C GLY A 141 -1.34 -8.27 -20.96
N PHE A 142 -1.06 -9.46 -21.49
CA PHE A 142 -0.13 -10.44 -20.87
C PHE A 142 1.05 -10.78 -21.78
N VAL A 143 1.28 -9.95 -22.81
CA VAL A 143 2.37 -10.14 -23.76
C VAL A 143 3.60 -9.44 -23.21
N GLY A 144 4.64 -10.21 -22.91
CA GLY A 144 5.88 -9.73 -22.30
C GLY A 144 6.31 -10.57 -21.10
N GLU A 145 7.35 -10.13 -20.41
CA GLU A 145 7.78 -10.76 -19.16
C GLU A 145 6.72 -10.56 -18.08
N ASN A 146 6.38 -11.64 -17.38
CA ASN A 146 5.44 -11.67 -16.26
C ASN A 146 5.72 -12.88 -15.37
N HIS A 147 5.19 -12.85 -14.15
CA HIS A 147 5.35 -13.88 -13.12
C HIS A 147 4.15 -14.84 -13.06
N LEU A 148 3.26 -14.83 -14.04
CA LEU A 148 2.02 -15.62 -14.02
C LEU A 148 2.25 -17.14 -14.00
N GLN A 149 3.44 -17.58 -14.40
CA GLN A 149 3.86 -18.98 -14.42
C GLN A 149 4.73 -19.37 -13.22
N ALA A 150 4.92 -18.47 -12.24
CA ALA A 150 5.70 -18.78 -11.06
C ALA A 150 5.08 -19.95 -10.29
N GLU A 151 5.91 -20.92 -9.91
CA GLU A 151 5.45 -22.11 -9.21
C GLU A 151 5.03 -21.78 -7.79
N LYS A 152 3.89 -22.35 -7.38
CA LYS A 152 3.38 -22.22 -6.03
C LYS A 152 4.23 -23.03 -5.06
N ASP A 153 4.70 -22.38 -4.00
CA ASP A 153 5.40 -23.02 -2.89
C ASP A 153 4.38 -23.64 -1.91
N ALA A 154 4.46 -24.95 -1.78
CA ALA A 154 3.68 -25.76 -0.83
C ALA A 154 4.57 -26.57 0.12
N SER A 155 5.83 -26.16 0.29
CA SER A 155 6.80 -26.84 1.16
C SER A 155 6.42 -26.78 2.64
N ASN A 156 5.65 -25.78 3.07
CA ASN A 156 5.19 -25.61 4.44
C ASN A 156 3.82 -26.28 4.67
N PRO A 157 3.64 -27.08 5.75
CA PRO A 157 2.38 -27.78 6.01
C PRO A 157 1.23 -26.86 6.49
N TYR A 158 1.53 -25.64 6.93
CA TYR A 158 0.54 -24.72 7.51
C TYR A 158 0.06 -23.65 6.54
N PHE A 159 0.86 -23.31 5.53
CA PHE A 159 0.48 -22.32 4.52
C PHE A 159 1.15 -22.62 3.19
N SER A 160 0.56 -22.09 2.12
CA SER A 160 1.16 -22.10 0.79
C SER A 160 1.40 -20.68 0.32
N PHE A 161 2.50 -20.46 -0.39
CA PHE A 161 2.82 -19.16 -0.97
C PHE A 161 2.76 -19.25 -2.49
N ASP A 162 1.98 -18.37 -3.11
CA ASP A 162 1.84 -18.27 -4.56
C ASP A 162 2.54 -16.99 -5.04
N PRO A 163 3.77 -17.08 -5.58
CA PRO A 163 4.52 -15.90 -6.00
C PRO A 163 3.85 -15.14 -7.13
N ALA A 164 3.09 -15.81 -8.00
CA ALA A 164 2.37 -15.18 -9.12
C ALA A 164 1.30 -14.19 -8.62
N LYS A 165 0.81 -14.36 -7.38
CA LYS A 165 -0.17 -13.47 -6.74
C LYS A 165 0.48 -12.42 -5.85
N CYS A 166 1.79 -12.47 -5.66
CA CYS A 166 2.51 -11.55 -4.79
C CYS A 166 2.79 -10.22 -5.51
N ILE A 167 2.31 -9.11 -4.95
CA ILE A 167 2.61 -7.76 -5.46
C ILE A 167 3.89 -7.14 -4.88
N VAL A 168 4.70 -7.95 -4.20
CA VAL A 168 5.99 -7.56 -3.59
C VAL A 168 5.86 -6.34 -2.66
N CYS A 169 4.73 -6.20 -1.95
CA CYS A 169 4.45 -5.03 -1.09
C CYS A 169 5.35 -4.96 0.16
N SER A 170 6.08 -6.05 0.46
CA SER A 170 6.97 -6.24 1.62
C SER A 170 6.28 -6.30 2.99
N ARG A 171 4.95 -6.37 3.07
CA ARG A 171 4.23 -6.50 4.36
C ARG A 171 4.64 -7.74 5.15
N CYS A 172 4.78 -8.90 4.49
CA CYS A 172 5.17 -10.15 5.15
C CYS A 172 6.61 -10.10 5.69
N VAL A 173 7.55 -9.60 4.88
CA VAL A 173 8.96 -9.40 5.26
C VAL A 173 9.06 -8.49 6.47
N ARG A 174 8.30 -7.39 6.46
CA ARG A 174 8.29 -6.41 7.54
C ARG A 174 7.60 -6.91 8.79
N ALA A 175 6.49 -7.63 8.68
CA ALA A 175 5.89 -8.29 9.84
C ALA A 175 6.85 -9.30 10.48
N CYS A 176 7.61 -10.06 9.67
CA CYS A 176 8.62 -10.99 10.17
C CYS A 176 9.77 -10.28 10.90
N ALA A 177 10.17 -9.09 10.46
CA ALA A 177 11.24 -8.30 11.05
C ALA A 177 10.78 -7.45 12.25
N GLU A 178 9.74 -6.64 12.09
CA GLU A 178 9.31 -5.61 13.04
C GLU A 178 8.40 -6.15 14.14
N VAL A 179 7.59 -7.18 13.84
CA VAL A 179 6.63 -7.74 14.80
C VAL A 179 7.18 -9.01 15.44
N GLN A 180 7.67 -9.95 14.62
CA GLN A 180 8.18 -11.23 15.11
C GLN A 180 9.67 -11.21 15.50
N GLY A 181 10.47 -10.30 14.93
CA GLY A 181 11.92 -10.24 15.17
C GLY A 181 12.72 -11.44 14.67
N THR A 182 12.15 -12.27 13.79
CA THR A 182 12.79 -13.51 13.32
C THR A 182 13.65 -13.31 12.07
N PHE A 183 13.34 -12.30 11.25
CA PHE A 183 14.07 -11.99 10.00
C PHE A 183 14.18 -13.17 9.03
N ALA A 184 13.21 -14.08 9.04
CA ALA A 184 13.21 -15.29 8.20
C ALA A 184 12.87 -15.02 6.72
N LEU A 185 12.24 -13.89 6.41
CA LEU A 185 11.84 -13.51 5.05
C LEU A 185 12.61 -12.26 4.60
N THR A 186 12.93 -12.19 3.31
CA THR A 186 13.55 -11.05 2.65
C THR A 186 12.96 -10.82 1.24
N ILE A 187 13.38 -9.74 0.57
CA ILE A 187 13.19 -9.55 -0.86
C ILE A 187 14.52 -9.87 -1.56
N ALA A 188 14.54 -10.93 -2.35
CA ALA A 188 15.66 -11.29 -3.22
C ALA A 188 15.46 -10.69 -4.62
N GLY A 189 16.56 -10.53 -5.35
CA GLY A 189 16.54 -9.94 -6.70
C GLY A 189 16.42 -8.41 -6.70
N ARG A 190 16.23 -7.83 -7.89
CA ARG A 190 16.05 -6.38 -8.10
C ARG A 190 15.17 -6.13 -9.31
N GLY A 191 14.50 -4.98 -9.33
CA GLY A 191 13.66 -4.59 -10.46
C GLY A 191 12.54 -5.61 -10.67
N PHE A 192 12.42 -6.12 -11.90
CA PHE A 192 11.38 -7.09 -12.24
C PHE A 192 11.58 -8.44 -11.52
N ASP A 193 12.83 -8.87 -11.30
CA ASP A 193 13.14 -10.15 -10.64
C ASP A 193 12.93 -10.14 -9.11
N SER A 194 12.35 -9.07 -8.56
CA SER A 194 12.18 -8.93 -7.10
C SER A 194 11.13 -9.91 -6.59
N LYS A 195 11.50 -10.78 -5.66
CA LYS A 195 10.59 -11.78 -5.08
C LYS A 195 10.78 -11.94 -3.59
N VAL A 196 9.71 -12.28 -2.88
CA VAL A 196 9.81 -12.69 -1.48
C VAL A 196 10.52 -14.04 -1.42
N SER A 197 11.53 -14.15 -0.57
CA SER A 197 12.28 -15.40 -0.35
C SER A 197 12.62 -15.60 1.11
N PRO A 198 12.99 -16.81 1.53
CA PRO A 198 13.70 -17.02 2.78
C PRO A 198 15.00 -16.20 2.82
N SER A 199 15.39 -15.72 4.00
CA SER A 199 16.62 -14.92 4.19
C SER A 199 17.92 -15.73 4.19
N GLN A 200 17.84 -17.07 4.19
CA GLN A 200 19.00 -17.96 4.34
C GLN A 200 19.44 -18.65 3.03
N GLU A 201 19.19 -18.03 1.89
CA GLU A 201 19.83 -18.39 0.61
C GLU A 201 20.65 -17.22 0.05
#